data_AF-A0A653UTA3-F1
#
_entry.id   AF-A0A653UTA3-F1
#
_cell.length_a   1.000
_cell.length_b   1.000
_cell.length_c   1.000
_cell.angle_alpha   90.00
_cell.angle_beta   90.00
_cell.angle_gamma   90.00
#
_symmetry.space_group_name_H-M   'P 1'
#
loop_
_entity.id
_entity.type
_entity.pdbx_description
1 polymer ?
#
loop_
_entity_poly.entity_id
_entity_poly.type
_entity_poly.pdbx_seq_one_letter_code
_entity_poly.pdbx_strand_id
1 'polypeptide(L)'
;MPPSSPPSGRSSADEIVPETLFLSTIPGASPSKWVDRFTSRERRVQLVKHDVGGQVAFLAPGPDGSAPRGLPQLGYLRWRLDSTPEALLASGGVDPADVHVVRFYEEDPVVCVGQDHLLAAWDAAADGPVPCSELDPDERMDPARFAPEPPIDGLDAPEIPGAGERMAVEIVATGAGHVVLPASVARMFGRKDVVVLPLERRGDAAEASGGHPGWGVGLAWLRAVDSQLVQDFVGAAKGRRPGSSRNDHLQASTAAPQGGASSAGASRSGKATTAGRDGTATKGTKRASGAGSKNSKRGSKGAASGSKGSQGSKGGRGGKRR
;
A
#
# COMPACT_ATOMS: atom_id res chain seq x y z
N MET A 1 -67.00 15.23 15.05
CA MET A 1 -65.66 14.70 14.72
C MET A 1 -64.65 15.80 15.02
N PRO A 2 -63.62 15.57 15.85
CA PRO A 2 -62.57 16.56 16.05
C PRO A 2 -61.64 16.59 14.81
N PRO A 3 -61.05 17.74 14.47
CA PRO A 3 -60.08 17.81 13.36
C PRO A 3 -58.79 17.07 13.76
N SER A 4 -58.31 16.24 12.84
CA SER A 4 -57.06 15.48 12.98
C SER A 4 -55.86 16.43 13.00
N SER A 5 -54.98 16.23 13.98
CA SER A 5 -53.66 16.87 14.03
C SER A 5 -52.84 16.51 12.78
N PRO A 6 -52.05 17.44 12.22
CA PRO A 6 -51.15 17.13 11.13
C PRO A 6 -50.02 16.19 11.62
N PRO A 7 -49.49 15.31 10.74
CA PRO A 7 -48.42 14.41 11.10
C PRO A 7 -47.17 15.20 11.46
N SER A 8 -46.64 14.94 12.65
CA SER A 8 -45.35 15.43 13.14
C SER A 8 -44.30 15.19 12.07
N GLY A 9 -43.67 16.28 11.60
CA GLY A 9 -42.56 16.21 10.65
C GLY A 9 -41.51 15.21 11.16
N ARG A 10 -41.12 14.27 10.31
CA ARG A 10 -39.93 13.47 10.57
C ARG A 10 -38.78 14.48 10.69
N SER A 11 -38.18 14.54 11.87
CA SER A 11 -36.92 15.23 12.09
C SER A 11 -35.98 14.78 10.98
N SER A 12 -35.55 15.71 10.12
CA SER A 12 -34.41 15.52 9.25
C SER A 12 -33.25 15.12 10.15
N ALA A 13 -32.94 13.82 10.20
CA ALA A 13 -31.69 13.37 10.78
C ALA A 13 -30.59 14.14 10.05
N ASP A 14 -29.79 14.90 10.80
CA ASP A 14 -28.72 15.77 10.30
C ASP A 14 -28.07 15.17 9.06
N GLU A 15 -28.20 15.87 7.93
CA GLU A 15 -27.50 15.50 6.71
C GLU A 15 -26.02 15.78 6.93
N ILE A 16 -25.29 14.78 7.43
CA ILE A 16 -23.84 14.86 7.62
C ILE A 16 -23.22 14.94 6.23
N VAL A 17 -22.71 16.12 5.86
CA VAL A 17 -21.85 16.29 4.68
C VAL A 17 -20.45 15.81 5.08
N PRO A 18 -19.97 14.67 4.54
CA PRO A 18 -18.69 14.13 4.95
C PRO A 18 -17.54 14.97 4.41
N GLU A 19 -16.54 15.15 5.27
CA GLU A 19 -15.26 15.75 4.92
C GLU A 19 -14.56 14.90 3.85
N THR A 20 -14.09 15.57 2.80
CA THR A 20 -13.53 14.90 1.62
C THR A 20 -12.02 15.11 1.56
N LEU A 21 -11.27 14.01 1.58
CA LEU A 21 -9.84 13.98 1.33
C LEU A 21 -9.58 13.66 -0.15
N PHE A 22 -8.86 14.50 -0.87
CA PHE A 22 -8.37 14.23 -2.21
C PHE A 22 -6.99 13.58 -2.11
N LEU A 23 -6.86 12.38 -2.65
CA LEU A 23 -5.63 11.59 -2.69
C LEU A 23 -5.17 11.43 -4.13
N SER A 24 -4.01 11.99 -4.45
CA SER A 24 -3.31 11.71 -5.69
C SER A 24 -2.74 10.29 -5.69
N THR A 25 -2.95 9.53 -6.76
CA THR A 25 -2.50 8.14 -6.97
C THR A 25 -1.67 8.03 -8.24
N ILE A 26 -0.77 7.04 -8.28
CA ILE A 26 0.12 6.77 -9.43
C ILE A 26 -0.13 5.37 -10.00
N PRO A 27 0.34 5.03 -11.23
CA PRO A 27 0.19 3.68 -11.78
C PRO A 27 0.76 2.61 -10.84
N GLY A 28 0.03 1.52 -10.67
CA GLY A 28 0.37 0.41 -9.76
C GLY A 28 0.01 0.67 -8.28
N ALA A 29 -0.30 1.91 -7.87
CA ALA A 29 -0.74 2.18 -6.50
C ALA A 29 -2.14 1.61 -6.25
N SER A 30 -2.31 0.93 -5.11
CA SER A 30 -3.58 0.30 -4.71
C SER A 30 -4.01 0.74 -3.31
N PRO A 31 -4.58 1.96 -3.16
CA PRO A 31 -4.91 2.53 -1.85
C PRO A 31 -6.16 1.93 -1.20
N SER A 32 -6.85 0.97 -1.82
CA SER A 32 -8.17 0.48 -1.38
C SER A 32 -8.21 0.15 0.11
N LYS A 33 -7.20 -0.56 0.64
CA LYS A 33 -7.15 -0.89 2.08
C LYS A 33 -7.04 0.35 2.98
N TRP A 34 -6.41 1.42 2.52
CA TRP A 34 -6.27 2.67 3.27
C TRP A 34 -7.56 3.48 3.17
N VAL A 35 -8.15 3.57 1.97
CA VAL A 35 -9.44 4.21 1.71
C VAL A 35 -10.56 3.55 2.50
N ASP A 36 -10.66 2.23 2.49
CA ASP A 36 -11.67 1.45 3.22
C ASP A 36 -11.57 1.67 4.73
N ARG A 37 -10.34 1.75 5.25
CA ARG A 37 -10.10 1.97 6.69
C ARG A 37 -10.41 3.40 7.12
N PHE A 38 -10.21 4.37 6.24
CA PHE A 38 -10.40 5.79 6.53
C PHE A 38 -11.86 6.24 6.32
N THR A 39 -12.54 5.66 5.35
CA THR A 39 -13.91 6.04 4.98
C THR A 39 -14.88 5.74 6.12
N SER A 40 -15.71 6.71 6.45
CA SER A 40 -16.76 6.63 7.48
C SER A 40 -18.00 7.40 7.03
N ARG A 41 -19.00 7.55 7.91
CA ARG A 41 -20.15 8.43 7.62
C ARG A 41 -19.75 9.91 7.50
N GLU A 42 -18.67 10.30 8.16
CA GLU A 42 -18.21 11.69 8.24
C GLU A 42 -17.02 11.95 7.31
N ARG A 43 -16.44 10.92 6.69
CA ARG A 43 -15.21 11.06 5.89
C ARG A 43 -15.24 10.20 4.64
N ARG A 44 -14.77 10.77 3.52
CA ARG A 44 -14.59 10.06 2.25
C ARG A 44 -13.27 10.42 1.59
N VAL A 45 -12.81 9.56 0.69
CA VAL A 45 -11.62 9.82 -0.15
C VAL A 45 -12.05 9.96 -1.61
N GLN A 46 -11.60 11.02 -2.26
CA GLN A 46 -11.65 11.17 -3.72
C GLN A 46 -10.27 10.91 -4.28
N LEU A 47 -10.19 10.05 -5.30
CA LEU A 47 -8.92 9.73 -5.94
C LEU A 47 -8.71 10.62 -7.15
N VAL A 48 -7.57 11.30 -7.19
CA VAL A 48 -7.05 11.94 -8.40
C VAL A 48 -5.95 11.04 -8.95
N LYS A 49 -6.02 10.71 -10.23
CA LYS A 49 -5.02 9.84 -10.85
C LYS A 49 -3.97 10.72 -11.50
N HIS A 50 -2.71 10.44 -11.27
CA HIS A 50 -1.58 11.03 -11.96
C HIS A 50 -0.73 9.94 -12.58
N ASP A 51 0.02 10.32 -13.61
CA ASP A 51 1.16 9.52 -14.07
C ASP A 51 2.37 9.78 -13.16
N VAL A 52 3.39 8.92 -13.25
CA VAL A 52 4.62 9.09 -12.47
C VAL A 52 5.27 10.45 -12.74
N GLY A 53 5.20 10.97 -13.97
CA GLY A 53 5.70 12.31 -14.31
C GLY A 53 4.94 13.46 -13.63
N GLY A 54 3.65 13.27 -13.34
CA GLY A 54 2.80 14.28 -12.68
C GLY A 54 2.69 14.12 -11.16
N GLN A 55 3.39 13.17 -10.56
CA GLN A 55 3.22 12.83 -9.14
C GLN A 55 3.57 13.97 -8.16
N VAL A 56 4.32 14.98 -8.59
CA VAL A 56 4.68 16.17 -7.79
C VAL A 56 3.87 17.42 -8.16
N ALA A 57 3.02 17.38 -9.19
CA ALA A 57 2.33 18.56 -9.72
C ALA A 57 1.49 19.28 -8.66
N PHE A 58 0.83 18.54 -7.77
CA PHE A 58 0.00 19.11 -6.70
C PHE A 58 0.80 19.78 -5.56
N LEU A 59 2.12 19.57 -5.51
CA LEU A 59 3.03 20.19 -4.55
C LEU A 59 3.73 21.42 -5.14
N ALA A 60 3.80 21.51 -6.47
CA ALA A 60 4.54 22.54 -7.17
C ALA A 60 3.77 23.87 -7.22
N PRO A 61 4.46 25.02 -7.19
CA PRO A 61 3.86 26.30 -7.52
C PRO A 61 3.24 26.29 -8.93
N GLY A 62 2.23 27.11 -9.14
CA GLY A 62 1.68 27.32 -10.49
C GLY A 62 2.72 27.91 -11.44
N PRO A 63 2.52 27.84 -12.78
CA PRO A 63 3.46 28.36 -13.77
C PRO A 63 3.73 29.87 -13.63
N ASP A 64 2.78 30.59 -13.04
CA ASP A 64 2.86 32.02 -12.71
C ASP A 64 3.56 32.30 -11.36
N GLY A 65 4.08 31.27 -10.70
CA GLY A 65 4.66 31.34 -9.36
C GLY A 65 3.62 31.42 -8.25
N SER A 66 2.33 31.23 -8.56
CA SER A 66 1.29 31.18 -7.54
C SER A 66 1.52 30.00 -6.58
N ALA A 67 1.14 30.19 -5.31
CA ALA A 67 1.24 29.12 -4.33
C ALA A 67 0.39 27.91 -4.76
N PRO A 68 0.82 26.68 -4.45
CA PRO A 68 0.04 25.49 -4.76
C PRO A 68 -1.37 25.58 -4.17
N ARG A 69 -2.38 25.07 -4.87
CA ARG A 69 -3.78 25.05 -4.41
C ARG A 69 -3.99 24.28 -3.10
N GLY A 70 -3.05 23.40 -2.73
CA GLY A 70 -3.22 22.48 -1.61
C GLY A 70 -4.16 21.32 -1.92
N LEU A 71 -4.45 21.08 -3.20
CA LEU A 71 -5.29 20.00 -3.69
C LEU A 71 -4.58 19.26 -4.83
N PRO A 72 -4.62 17.91 -4.85
CA PRO A 72 -4.96 16.99 -3.77
C PRO A 72 -4.20 17.30 -2.47
N GLN A 73 -4.79 17.02 -1.30
CA GLN A 73 -4.12 17.34 -0.02
C GLN A 73 -2.87 16.50 0.20
N LEU A 74 -2.84 15.29 -0.36
CA LEU A 74 -1.68 14.40 -0.31
C LEU A 74 -1.67 13.48 -1.54
N GLY A 75 -0.52 12.89 -1.82
CA GLY A 75 -0.35 12.02 -2.97
C GLY A 75 0.72 10.98 -2.79
N TYR A 76 0.67 9.92 -3.61
CA TYR A 76 1.76 8.97 -3.73
C TYR A 76 2.99 9.63 -4.34
N LEU A 77 4.16 9.26 -3.81
CA LEU A 77 5.47 9.59 -4.36
C LEU A 77 6.26 8.29 -4.55
N ARG A 78 6.80 8.07 -5.75
CA ARG A 78 7.68 6.95 -6.12
C ARG A 78 9.00 7.50 -6.63
N TRP A 79 10.10 7.08 -6.00
CA TRP A 79 11.48 7.47 -6.36
C TRP A 79 12.37 6.24 -6.45
N ARG A 80 13.50 6.33 -7.17
CA ARG A 80 14.50 5.26 -7.21
C ARG A 80 15.29 5.23 -5.91
N LEU A 81 15.63 4.04 -5.41
CA LEU A 81 16.33 3.89 -4.13
C LEU A 81 17.83 4.27 -4.17
N ASP A 82 18.41 4.46 -5.36
CA ASP A 82 19.72 5.10 -5.55
C ASP A 82 19.63 6.63 -5.61
N SER A 83 18.45 7.18 -5.32
CA SER A 83 18.17 8.60 -5.17
C SER A 83 17.34 8.82 -3.89
N THR A 84 16.93 10.05 -3.64
CA THR A 84 16.14 10.42 -2.46
C THR A 84 14.83 11.09 -2.87
N PRO A 85 13.77 11.04 -2.04
CA PRO A 85 12.55 11.77 -2.33
C PRO A 85 12.79 13.29 -2.39
N GLU A 86 13.75 13.81 -1.64
CA GLU A 86 14.16 15.22 -1.69
C GLU A 86 14.74 15.60 -3.07
N ALA A 87 15.57 14.74 -3.66
CA ALA A 87 16.10 14.96 -5.00
C ALA A 87 14.98 14.95 -6.06
N LEU A 88 14.00 14.04 -5.93
CA LEU A 88 12.82 14.01 -6.80
C LEU A 88 12.00 15.30 -6.68
N LEU A 89 11.72 15.75 -5.46
CA LEU A 89 10.99 17.00 -5.20
C LEU A 89 11.72 18.21 -5.79
N ALA A 90 13.02 18.33 -5.54
CA ALA A 90 13.84 19.42 -6.07
C ALA A 90 13.86 19.44 -7.60
N SER A 91 13.95 18.27 -8.25
CA SER A 91 13.87 18.17 -9.72
C SER A 91 12.52 18.61 -10.29
N GLY A 92 11.46 18.52 -9.48
CA GLY A 92 10.11 19.00 -9.80
C GLY A 92 9.86 20.46 -9.39
N GLY A 93 10.89 21.22 -8.99
CA GLY A 93 10.74 22.61 -8.56
C GLY A 93 10.06 22.79 -7.20
N VAL A 94 10.04 21.75 -6.37
CA VAL A 94 9.45 21.78 -5.03
C VAL A 94 10.56 21.81 -3.99
N ASP A 95 10.51 22.76 -3.04
CA ASP A 95 11.44 22.78 -1.91
C ASP A 95 11.12 21.60 -0.96
N PRO A 96 12.04 20.64 -0.76
CA PRO A 96 11.82 19.52 0.15
C PRO A 96 11.56 19.95 1.60
N ALA A 97 12.01 21.15 2.01
CA ALA A 97 11.76 21.68 3.34
C ALA A 97 10.26 21.95 3.57
N ASP A 98 9.49 22.24 2.52
CA ASP A 98 8.07 22.55 2.59
C ASP A 98 7.17 21.31 2.51
N VAL A 99 7.76 20.12 2.38
CA VAL A 99 7.02 18.87 2.15
C VAL A 99 7.25 17.89 3.31
N HIS A 100 6.16 17.26 3.74
CA HIS A 100 6.22 16.03 4.52
C HIS A 100 6.29 14.84 3.58
N VAL A 101 7.25 13.93 3.79
CA VAL A 101 7.33 12.64 3.08
C VAL A 101 7.31 11.50 4.09
N VAL A 102 6.41 10.56 3.88
CA VAL A 102 6.30 9.33 4.69
C VAL A 102 6.41 8.12 3.78
N ARG A 103 7.54 7.41 3.88
CA ARG A 103 7.76 6.15 3.18
C ARG A 103 6.92 5.02 3.77
N PHE A 104 6.35 4.17 2.91
CA PHE A 104 5.51 3.04 3.31
C PHE A 104 6.09 1.70 2.92
N TYR A 105 6.49 1.55 1.66
CA TYR A 105 6.97 0.27 1.12
C TYR A 105 7.96 0.51 -0.01
N GLU A 106 8.61 -0.57 -0.41
CA GLU A 106 9.49 -0.61 -1.57
C GLU A 106 8.88 -1.52 -2.64
N GLU A 107 9.16 -1.22 -3.89
CA GLU A 107 8.74 -2.03 -5.02
C GLU A 107 9.95 -2.65 -5.70
N ASP A 108 9.90 -3.96 -5.87
CA ASP A 108 10.93 -4.71 -6.57
C ASP A 108 10.84 -4.49 -8.08
N PRO A 109 11.99 -4.48 -8.76
CA PRO A 109 12.05 -4.41 -10.20
C PRO A 109 11.74 -5.74 -10.87
N VAL A 110 11.06 -5.62 -11.99
CA VAL A 110 10.84 -6.71 -12.94
C VAL A 110 11.22 -6.23 -14.32
N VAL A 111 11.69 -7.16 -15.15
CA VAL A 111 11.84 -6.95 -16.58
C VAL A 111 10.64 -7.58 -17.29
N CYS A 112 10.04 -6.82 -18.19
CA CYS A 112 9.02 -7.30 -19.10
C CYS A 112 9.65 -7.47 -20.48
N VAL A 113 9.38 -8.61 -21.12
CA VAL A 113 9.81 -8.94 -22.49
C VAL A 113 8.67 -9.59 -23.27
N GLY A 114 8.69 -9.54 -24.60
CA GLY A 114 7.74 -10.30 -25.43
C GLY A 114 7.97 -11.82 -25.32
N GLN A 115 6.95 -12.63 -25.64
CA GLN A 115 7.04 -14.10 -25.60
C GLN A 115 8.16 -14.69 -26.48
N ASP A 116 8.51 -14.02 -27.58
CA ASP A 116 9.54 -14.47 -28.51
C ASP A 116 10.96 -13.96 -28.16
N HIS A 117 11.10 -13.19 -27.07
CA HIS A 117 12.39 -12.67 -26.61
C HIS A 117 13.22 -13.78 -25.94
N LEU A 118 14.55 -13.76 -26.06
CA LEU A 118 15.43 -14.80 -25.49
C LEU A 118 15.22 -15.00 -23.97
N LEU A 119 15.10 -13.90 -23.22
CA LEU A 119 14.79 -13.93 -21.78
C LEU A 119 13.46 -14.62 -21.45
N ALA A 120 12.51 -14.77 -22.37
CA ALA A 120 11.26 -15.48 -22.10
C ALA A 120 11.48 -16.96 -21.70
N ALA A 121 12.64 -17.54 -22.03
CA ALA A 121 13.05 -18.88 -21.63
C ALA A 121 13.78 -18.93 -20.28
N TRP A 122 13.97 -17.81 -19.58
CA TRP A 122 14.67 -17.74 -18.29
C TRP A 122 13.88 -18.47 -17.20
N ASP A 123 14.51 -19.41 -16.50
CA ASP A 123 13.88 -20.10 -15.37
C ASP A 123 14.26 -19.39 -14.06
N ALA A 124 13.43 -18.43 -13.65
CA ALA A 124 13.68 -17.69 -12.42
C ALA A 124 13.66 -18.55 -11.13
N ALA A 125 13.10 -19.76 -11.17
CA ALA A 125 13.09 -20.67 -10.04
C ALA A 125 14.40 -21.47 -9.94
N ALA A 126 15.00 -21.83 -11.07
CA ALA A 126 16.29 -22.52 -11.13
C ALA A 126 17.49 -21.57 -11.08
N ASP A 127 17.43 -20.48 -11.85
CA ASP A 127 18.55 -19.57 -12.11
C ASP A 127 18.51 -18.29 -11.25
N GLY A 128 17.38 -18.03 -10.58
CA GLY A 128 17.17 -16.82 -9.80
C GLY A 128 16.75 -15.61 -10.65
N PRO A 129 16.75 -14.39 -10.07
CA PRO A 129 16.35 -13.19 -10.80
C PRO A 129 17.33 -12.88 -11.94
N VAL A 130 16.81 -12.29 -13.02
CA VAL A 130 17.61 -11.92 -14.21
C VAL A 130 18.67 -10.89 -13.80
N PRO A 131 19.97 -11.11 -14.03
CA PRO A 131 20.99 -10.09 -13.79
C PRO A 131 20.81 -8.90 -14.72
N CYS A 132 21.11 -7.68 -14.26
CA CYS A 132 21.02 -6.51 -15.16
C CYS A 132 22.03 -6.55 -16.31
N SER A 133 23.09 -7.35 -16.22
CA SER A 133 24.04 -7.57 -17.31
C SER A 133 23.46 -8.32 -18.51
N GLU A 134 22.34 -9.03 -18.33
CA GLU A 134 21.61 -9.69 -19.43
C GLU A 134 20.72 -8.72 -20.21
N LEU A 135 20.59 -7.48 -19.75
CA LEU A 135 19.77 -6.44 -20.39
C LEU A 135 20.65 -5.57 -21.27
N ASP A 136 20.35 -5.51 -22.58
CA ASP A 136 20.98 -4.56 -23.49
C ASP A 136 20.44 -3.13 -23.23
N PRO A 137 21.26 -2.19 -22.75
CA PRO A 137 20.82 -0.82 -22.47
C PRO A 137 20.22 -0.09 -23.67
N ASP A 138 20.64 -0.43 -24.90
CA ASP A 138 20.17 0.22 -26.13
C ASP A 138 18.78 -0.27 -26.55
N GLU A 139 18.40 -1.47 -26.12
CA GLU A 139 17.07 -2.05 -26.36
C GLU A 139 16.07 -1.71 -25.23
N ARG A 140 16.49 -0.95 -24.22
CA ARG A 140 15.63 -0.56 -23.12
C ARG A 140 14.58 0.45 -23.57
N MET A 141 13.32 0.07 -23.38
CA MET A 141 12.18 0.96 -23.50
C MET A 141 12.04 1.81 -22.24
N ASP A 142 12.05 3.14 -22.40
CA ASP A 142 11.77 4.06 -21.32
C ASP A 142 10.31 4.55 -21.41
N PRO A 143 9.44 4.20 -20.45
CA PRO A 143 8.06 4.67 -20.42
C PRO A 143 7.91 6.19 -20.52
N ALA A 144 8.88 6.96 -20.00
CA ALA A 144 8.83 8.42 -20.03
C ALA A 144 8.82 8.98 -21.46
N ARG A 145 9.35 8.25 -22.45
CA ARG A 145 9.33 8.65 -23.87
C ARG A 145 7.93 8.65 -24.50
N PHE A 146 6.98 7.93 -23.88
CA PHE A 146 5.61 7.79 -24.37
C PHE A 146 4.59 8.40 -23.40
N ALA A 147 5.05 8.96 -22.29
CA ALA A 147 4.19 9.61 -21.32
C ALA A 147 3.69 10.95 -21.89
N PRO A 148 2.43 11.32 -21.63
CA PRO A 148 1.96 12.67 -21.92
C PRO A 148 2.71 13.69 -21.04
N GLU A 149 2.67 14.95 -21.47
CA GLU A 149 3.17 16.05 -20.64
C GLU A 149 2.42 16.08 -19.30
N PRO A 150 3.11 16.25 -18.16
CA PRO A 150 2.45 16.37 -16.86
C PRO A 150 1.42 17.52 -16.84
N PRO A 151 0.28 17.33 -16.18
CA PRO A 151 -0.70 18.40 -16.03
C PRO A 151 -0.13 19.55 -15.18
N ILE A 152 -0.56 20.77 -15.51
CA ILE A 152 -0.21 21.97 -14.73
C ILE A 152 -1.01 22.00 -13.42
N ASP A 153 -2.32 21.71 -13.47
CA ASP A 153 -3.15 21.64 -12.28
C ASP A 153 -3.07 20.25 -11.66
N GLY A 154 -2.72 20.18 -10.37
CA GLY A 154 -2.66 18.92 -9.63
C GLY A 154 -4.01 18.21 -9.47
N LEU A 155 -5.14 18.84 -9.82
CA LEU A 155 -6.45 18.20 -9.89
C LEU A 155 -6.76 17.59 -11.26
N ASP A 156 -6.00 17.92 -12.30
CA ASP A 156 -6.21 17.38 -13.64
C ASP A 156 -5.64 15.97 -13.73
N ALA A 157 -6.52 15.01 -13.99
CA ALA A 157 -6.12 13.63 -14.25
C ALA A 157 -5.82 13.43 -15.74
N PRO A 158 -4.80 12.61 -16.10
CA PRO A 158 -4.59 12.24 -17.48
C PRO A 158 -5.78 11.42 -17.99
N GLU A 159 -6.10 11.56 -19.27
CA GLU A 159 -7.17 10.80 -19.92
C GLU A 159 -6.98 9.29 -19.74
N ILE A 160 -5.73 8.84 -19.88
CA ILE A 160 -5.34 7.46 -19.74
C ILE A 160 -4.16 7.35 -18.75
N PRO A 161 -4.43 7.08 -17.46
CA PRO A 161 -3.38 6.87 -16.47
C PRO A 161 -2.42 5.74 -16.86
N GLY A 162 -1.14 6.01 -16.70
CA GLY A 162 0.00 5.18 -17.08
C GLY A 162 0.10 4.92 -18.58
N ALA A 163 -0.23 5.92 -19.42
CA ALA A 163 -0.12 5.82 -20.88
C ALA A 163 1.29 5.43 -21.33
N GLY A 164 2.32 6.02 -20.72
CA GLY A 164 3.71 5.74 -21.06
C GLY A 164 4.12 4.29 -20.77
N GLU A 165 3.79 3.79 -19.58
CA GLU A 165 4.09 2.41 -19.18
C GLU A 165 3.30 1.40 -20.00
N ARG A 166 2.03 1.69 -20.28
CA ARG A 166 1.20 0.85 -21.16
C ARG A 166 1.80 0.76 -22.56
N MET A 167 2.18 1.89 -23.15
CA MET A 167 2.79 1.93 -24.49
C MET A 167 4.12 1.16 -24.52
N ALA A 168 4.98 1.34 -23.51
CA ALA A 168 6.24 0.60 -23.42
C ALA A 168 6.01 -0.92 -23.36
N VAL A 169 5.02 -1.38 -22.58
CA VAL A 169 4.63 -2.80 -22.50
C VAL A 169 4.05 -3.29 -23.82
N GLU A 170 3.27 -2.46 -24.53
CA GLU A 170 2.72 -2.80 -25.85
C GLU A 170 3.80 -2.98 -26.92
N ILE A 171 4.81 -2.11 -26.94
CA ILE A 171 5.94 -2.21 -27.86
C ILE A 171 6.77 -3.46 -27.56
N VAL A 172 7.10 -3.69 -26.28
CA VAL A 172 7.85 -4.88 -25.86
C VAL A 172 7.12 -6.18 -26.21
N ALA A 173 5.79 -6.18 -26.15
CA ALA A 173 4.98 -7.34 -26.55
C ALA A 173 5.16 -7.72 -28.03
N THR A 174 5.60 -6.80 -28.90
CA THR A 174 5.91 -7.12 -30.30
C THR A 174 7.28 -7.79 -30.48
N GLY A 175 7.99 -8.06 -29.39
CA GLY A 175 9.36 -8.58 -29.38
C GLY A 175 10.44 -7.49 -29.48
N ALA A 176 10.07 -6.20 -29.39
CA ALA A 176 11.02 -5.10 -29.46
C ALA A 176 11.60 -4.76 -28.08
N GLY A 177 12.82 -5.24 -27.82
CA GLY A 177 13.59 -4.92 -26.62
C GLY A 177 12.89 -5.32 -25.32
N HIS A 178 13.13 -4.53 -24.26
CA HIS A 178 12.61 -4.83 -22.93
C HIS A 178 12.22 -3.55 -22.16
N VAL A 179 11.38 -3.68 -21.13
CA VAL A 179 11.06 -2.57 -20.21
C VAL A 179 11.23 -3.02 -18.76
N VAL A 180 11.87 -2.18 -17.95
CA VAL A 180 12.01 -2.40 -16.49
C VAL A 180 10.99 -1.55 -15.75
N LEU A 181 10.14 -2.20 -14.95
CA LEU A 181 9.02 -1.56 -14.25
C LEU A 181 9.00 -1.99 -12.77
N PRO A 182 8.35 -1.19 -11.90
CA PRO A 182 7.91 -1.71 -10.60
C PRO A 182 6.96 -2.89 -10.80
N ALA A 183 7.10 -3.94 -9.98
CA ALA A 183 6.26 -5.13 -10.08
C ALA A 183 4.75 -4.84 -10.03
N SER A 184 4.33 -3.80 -9.30
CA SER A 184 2.94 -3.34 -9.21
C SER A 184 2.42 -2.78 -10.54
N VAL A 185 3.27 -2.06 -11.27
CA VAL A 185 2.96 -1.47 -12.58
C VAL A 185 2.91 -2.54 -13.66
N ALA A 186 3.90 -3.44 -13.67
CA ALA A 186 3.90 -4.59 -14.58
C ALA A 186 2.64 -5.46 -14.41
N ARG A 187 2.18 -5.65 -13.16
CA ARG A 187 0.91 -6.34 -12.89
C ARG A 187 -0.31 -5.58 -13.43
N MET A 188 -0.31 -4.26 -13.31
CA MET A 188 -1.41 -3.40 -13.78
C MET A 188 -1.58 -3.46 -15.31
N PHE A 189 -0.46 -3.51 -16.05
CA PHE A 189 -0.45 -3.57 -17.52
C PHE A 189 -0.16 -4.98 -18.07
N GLY A 190 -0.35 -6.01 -17.25
CA GLY A 190 -0.08 -7.39 -17.62
C GLY A 190 -0.90 -7.82 -18.85
N ARG A 191 -0.25 -8.54 -19.77
CA ARG A 191 -0.84 -9.08 -20.98
C ARG A 191 -0.27 -10.45 -21.31
N LYS A 192 -1.03 -11.25 -22.06
CA LYS A 192 -0.74 -12.68 -22.28
C LYS A 192 0.58 -12.94 -23.00
N ASP A 193 0.95 -12.04 -23.90
CA ASP A 193 2.09 -12.07 -24.82
C ASP A 193 3.32 -11.34 -24.27
N VAL A 194 3.30 -11.00 -22.98
CA VAL A 194 4.46 -10.47 -22.25
C VAL A 194 4.82 -11.43 -21.12
N VAL A 195 6.10 -11.74 -21.02
CA VAL A 195 6.70 -12.47 -19.91
C VAL A 195 7.28 -11.46 -18.92
N VAL A 196 6.93 -11.61 -17.64
CA VAL A 196 7.41 -10.75 -16.56
C VAL A 196 8.34 -11.56 -15.66
N LEU A 197 9.60 -11.15 -15.58
CA LEU A 197 10.64 -11.84 -14.81
C LEU A 197 11.16 -10.94 -13.69
N PRO A 198 11.45 -11.50 -12.50
CA PRO A 198 12.12 -10.76 -11.45
C PRO A 198 13.50 -10.29 -11.93
N LEU A 199 13.81 -9.01 -11.73
CA LEU A 199 15.11 -8.44 -12.06
C LEU A 199 15.98 -8.40 -10.80
N GLU A 200 17.28 -8.67 -10.94
CA GLU A 200 18.22 -8.62 -9.84
C GLU A 200 18.18 -7.24 -9.18
N ARG A 201 17.86 -7.24 -7.89
CA ARG A 201 17.79 -6.04 -7.09
C ARG A 201 19.10 -5.83 -6.35
N ARG A 202 19.62 -4.59 -6.38
CA ARG A 202 20.75 -4.19 -5.53
C ARG A 202 20.34 -4.28 -4.06
N GLY A 203 21.11 -5.03 -3.27
CA GLY A 203 20.95 -5.09 -1.82
C GLY A 203 21.41 -3.81 -1.11
N ASP A 204 21.14 -3.71 0.20
CA ASP A 204 21.44 -2.52 1.01
C ASP A 204 22.96 -2.25 1.19
N ALA A 205 23.81 -3.23 0.91
CA ALA A 205 25.26 -3.08 0.98
C ALA A 205 25.76 -2.37 -0.30
N ALA A 206 26.08 -1.09 -0.17
CA ALA A 206 26.39 -0.15 -1.25
C ALA A 206 27.64 -0.46 -2.10
N GLU A 207 28.42 -1.50 -1.79
CA GLU A 207 29.81 -1.57 -2.28
C GLU A 207 30.06 -2.48 -3.49
N ALA A 208 29.18 -3.42 -3.85
CA ALA A 208 29.31 -4.14 -5.12
C ALA A 208 28.10 -5.04 -5.38
N SER A 209 27.20 -4.67 -6.30
CA SER A 209 26.37 -5.61 -7.07
C SER A 209 25.66 -4.82 -8.19
N GLY A 210 25.78 -5.28 -9.44
CA GLY A 210 25.24 -4.65 -10.64
C GLY A 210 23.71 -4.67 -10.78
N GLY A 211 22.96 -4.79 -9.69
CA GLY A 211 21.51 -4.88 -9.68
C GLY A 211 20.79 -3.53 -9.78
N HIS A 212 19.50 -3.60 -10.11
CA HIS A 212 18.62 -2.44 -10.18
C HIS A 212 18.26 -1.97 -8.75
N PRO A 213 18.24 -0.66 -8.45
CA PRO A 213 18.02 -0.15 -7.08
C PRO A 213 16.63 -0.48 -6.53
N GLY A 214 15.64 -0.64 -7.39
CA GLY A 214 14.22 -0.71 -7.00
C GLY A 214 13.65 0.68 -6.73
N TRP A 215 12.43 0.74 -6.19
CA TRP A 215 11.76 2.01 -5.88
C TRP A 215 11.28 2.09 -4.44
N GLY A 216 11.42 3.27 -3.85
CA GLY A 216 10.71 3.64 -2.64
C GLY A 216 9.36 4.23 -2.99
N VAL A 217 8.34 3.91 -2.20
CA VAL A 217 7.00 4.50 -2.32
C VAL A 217 6.56 5.09 -0.99
N GLY A 218 6.03 6.31 -1.04
CA GLY A 218 5.58 7.07 0.11
C GLY A 218 4.34 7.91 -0.18
N LEU A 219 3.84 8.59 0.86
CA LEU A 219 2.90 9.69 0.71
C LEU A 219 3.63 11.01 0.96
N ALA A 220 3.29 12.04 0.17
CA ALA A 220 3.81 13.38 0.30
C ALA A 220 2.68 14.41 0.39
N TRP A 221 2.89 15.49 1.15
CA TRP A 221 1.98 16.64 1.25
C TRP A 221 2.74 17.89 1.72
N LEU A 222 2.20 19.07 1.38
CA LEU A 222 2.77 20.35 1.82
C LEU A 222 2.56 20.53 3.33
N ARG A 223 3.57 21.05 4.02
CA ARG A 223 3.48 21.42 5.45
C ARG A 223 2.41 22.48 5.69
N ALA A 224 2.27 23.42 4.76
CA ALA A 224 1.28 24.49 4.84
C ALA A 224 -0.18 24.00 4.81
N VAL A 225 -0.43 22.79 4.30
CA VAL A 225 -1.78 22.19 4.20
C VAL A 225 -1.95 20.99 5.11
N ASP A 226 -0.99 20.77 6.02
CA ASP A 226 -1.09 19.72 7.02
C ASP A 226 -2.32 19.94 7.90
N SER A 227 -3.07 18.86 8.15
CA SER A 227 -4.35 18.92 8.84
C SER A 227 -4.63 17.63 9.58
N GLN A 228 -5.56 17.67 10.55
CA GLN A 228 -5.98 16.46 11.26
C GLN A 228 -6.54 15.41 10.29
N LEU A 229 -7.21 15.82 9.21
CA LEU A 229 -7.72 14.91 8.18
C LEU A 229 -6.59 14.13 7.48
N VAL A 230 -5.52 14.83 7.08
CA VAL A 230 -4.31 14.22 6.47
C VAL A 230 -3.61 13.30 7.48
N GLN A 231 -3.41 13.76 8.72
CA GLN A 231 -2.76 12.98 9.78
C GLN A 231 -3.53 11.70 10.11
N ASP A 232 -4.87 11.77 10.16
CA ASP A 232 -5.72 10.61 10.38
C ASP A 232 -5.66 9.63 9.21
N PHE A 233 -5.60 10.12 7.96
CA PHE A 233 -5.43 9.26 6.79
C PHE A 233 -4.08 8.55 6.79
N VAL A 234 -2.99 9.29 7.05
CA VAL A 234 -1.64 8.70 7.18
C VAL A 234 -1.59 7.70 8.35
N GLY A 235 -2.27 8.01 9.46
CA GLY A 235 -2.46 7.10 10.58
C GLY A 235 -3.19 5.81 10.18
N ALA A 236 -4.29 5.93 9.43
CA ALA A 236 -5.03 4.81 8.88
C ALA A 236 -4.18 4.00 7.90
N ALA A 237 -3.42 4.63 7.00
CA ALA A 237 -2.52 3.97 6.07
C ALA A 237 -1.44 3.14 6.80
N LYS A 238 -0.92 3.65 7.93
CA LYS A 238 0.00 2.93 8.84
C LYS A 238 -0.67 1.87 9.72
N GLY A 239 -1.97 1.62 9.56
CA GLY A 239 -2.70 0.58 10.27
C GLY A 239 -3.29 0.98 11.62
N ARG A 240 -3.24 2.27 12.01
CA ARG A 240 -4.01 2.75 13.17
C ARG A 240 -5.50 2.69 12.84
N ARG A 241 -6.32 2.29 13.82
CA ARG A 241 -7.77 2.33 13.67
C ARG A 241 -8.27 3.78 13.85
N PRO A 242 -9.27 4.23 13.07
CA PRO A 242 -9.96 5.49 13.33
C PRO A 242 -10.50 5.50 14.77
N GLY A 243 -10.31 6.60 15.50
CA GLY A 243 -10.80 6.74 16.88
C GLY A 243 -9.77 6.55 18.00
N SER A 244 -8.46 6.57 17.71
CA SER A 244 -7.46 6.78 18.79
C SER A 244 -7.32 8.27 19.09
N SER A 245 -8.35 8.84 19.71
CA SER A 245 -8.29 10.13 20.39
C SER A 245 -7.42 10.01 21.65
N ARG A 246 -6.09 9.88 21.47
CA ARG A 246 -5.14 10.16 22.56
C ARG A 246 -4.76 11.64 22.63
N ASN A 247 -5.19 12.45 21.67
CA ASN A 247 -4.94 13.90 21.66
C ASN A 247 -6.13 14.75 22.12
N ASP A 248 -7.31 14.17 22.35
CA ASP A 248 -8.48 14.92 22.82
C ASP A 248 -8.48 15.14 24.35
N HIS A 249 -7.58 14.45 25.08
CA HIS A 249 -7.43 14.61 26.53
C HIS A 249 -6.34 15.62 26.95
N LEU A 250 -5.64 16.27 26.01
CA LEU A 250 -4.59 17.26 26.34
C LEU A 250 -5.01 18.73 26.11
N GLN A 251 -6.22 19.01 25.64
CA GLN A 251 -6.75 20.38 25.53
C GLN A 251 -7.88 20.72 26.52
N ALA A 252 -8.26 19.79 27.41
CA ALA A 252 -9.30 20.02 28.43
C ALA A 252 -8.75 20.16 29.87
N SER A 253 -7.53 20.69 30.04
CA SER A 253 -6.99 21.01 31.36
C SER A 253 -6.22 22.33 31.38
N THR A 254 -6.92 23.43 31.07
CA THR A 254 -6.53 24.79 31.50
C THR A 254 -7.75 25.61 31.86
N ALA A 255 -8.56 25.13 32.81
CA ALA A 255 -9.52 25.95 33.53
C ALA A 255 -9.35 25.65 35.02
N ALA A 256 -8.61 26.52 35.70
CA ALA A 256 -8.54 26.53 37.15
C ALA A 256 -9.86 27.05 37.75
N PRO A 257 -10.29 26.51 38.89
CA PRO A 257 -10.98 27.33 39.87
C PRO A 257 -10.22 27.34 41.20
N GLN A 258 -10.13 28.54 41.76
CA GLN A 258 -9.67 28.81 43.12
C GLN A 258 -10.72 28.41 44.16
N GLY A 259 -10.25 27.94 45.32
CA GLY A 259 -10.73 28.38 46.64
C GLY A 259 -11.94 27.67 47.26
N GLY A 260 -11.76 27.11 48.46
CA GLY A 260 -12.85 26.81 49.40
C GLY A 260 -12.52 25.70 50.40
N ALA A 261 -12.42 26.04 51.68
CA ALA A 261 -11.94 25.20 52.78
C ALA A 261 -13.03 24.37 53.51
N SER A 262 -12.56 23.34 54.24
CA SER A 262 -13.18 22.61 55.38
C SER A 262 -14.32 21.64 55.02
N SER A 263 -14.35 20.38 55.50
CA SER A 263 -14.32 19.97 56.91
C SER A 263 -13.85 18.52 57.14
N ALA A 264 -13.45 18.27 58.39
CA ALA A 264 -12.86 17.08 58.99
C ALA A 264 -13.68 15.78 58.95
N GLY A 265 -12.96 14.66 59.07
CA GLY A 265 -13.47 13.34 59.44
C GLY A 265 -12.32 12.36 59.67
N ALA A 266 -11.95 12.15 60.93
CA ALA A 266 -10.78 11.42 61.38
C ALA A 266 -11.02 9.91 61.61
N SER A 267 -9.90 9.20 61.82
CA SER A 267 -9.70 7.84 62.39
C SER A 267 -9.41 6.75 61.36
N ARG A 268 -8.42 5.87 61.53
CA ARG A 268 -7.45 5.63 62.61
C ARG A 268 -6.30 4.76 62.07
N SER A 269 -5.08 5.13 62.50
CA SER A 269 -3.88 4.33 62.86
C SER A 269 -3.98 2.79 62.77
N GLY A 270 -2.97 1.99 62.44
CA GLY A 270 -1.51 2.08 62.35
C GLY A 270 -1.04 0.71 61.79
N LYS A 271 0.21 0.27 61.68
CA LYS A 271 1.48 0.59 62.32
C LYS A 271 2.57 -0.16 61.53
N ALA A 272 3.77 0.39 61.59
CA ALA A 272 5.06 -0.02 61.05
C ALA A 272 5.46 -1.52 61.13
N THR A 273 6.44 -1.91 60.29
CA THR A 273 7.84 -2.27 60.67
C THR A 273 8.58 -2.79 59.43
N THR A 274 9.56 -2.06 58.88
CA THR A 274 11.04 -2.16 59.06
C THR A 274 11.74 -3.40 58.47
N ALA A 275 12.80 -3.08 57.70
CA ALA A 275 14.04 -3.84 57.49
C ALA A 275 13.95 -5.16 56.72
N GLY A 276 14.85 -5.52 55.82
CA GLY A 276 16.09 -4.88 55.38
C GLY A 276 16.92 -5.89 54.57
N ARG A 277 17.72 -5.33 53.65
CA ARG A 277 18.99 -5.83 53.09
C ARG A 277 19.05 -7.18 52.35
N ASP A 278 19.39 -7.02 51.07
CA ASP A 278 20.64 -7.48 50.45
C ASP A 278 21.22 -8.84 50.85
N GLY A 279 21.47 -9.67 49.83
CA GLY A 279 22.43 -10.75 49.99
C GLY A 279 22.41 -11.81 48.91
N THR A 280 23.10 -11.50 47.80
CA THR A 280 24.04 -12.40 47.11
C THR A 280 23.56 -13.75 46.54
N ALA A 281 23.68 -13.84 45.22
CA ALA A 281 24.42 -14.84 44.44
C ALA A 281 24.38 -16.31 44.91
N THR A 282 24.07 -17.23 44.00
CA THR A 282 25.03 -18.25 43.52
C THR A 282 24.51 -18.89 42.22
N LYS A 283 25.45 -19.09 41.31
CA LYS A 283 25.38 -19.72 39.99
C LYS A 283 25.60 -21.24 40.15
N GLY A 284 24.85 -22.08 39.43
CA GLY A 284 25.16 -23.51 39.31
C GLY A 284 24.06 -24.29 38.58
N THR A 285 24.19 -24.51 37.27
CA THR A 285 24.71 -25.72 36.62
C THR A 285 23.75 -26.91 36.51
N LYS A 286 23.37 -27.15 35.25
CA LYS A 286 23.43 -28.40 34.47
C LYS A 286 22.46 -29.57 34.76
N ARG A 287 22.09 -30.15 33.59
CA ARG A 287 21.57 -31.49 33.28
C ARG A 287 20.10 -31.70 33.60
N ALA A 288 19.36 -32.58 32.93
CA ALA A 288 19.36 -33.25 31.62
C ALA A 288 18.21 -34.25 31.71
N SER A 289 17.53 -34.52 30.59
CA SER A 289 16.81 -35.75 30.24
C SER A 289 15.57 -36.21 31.04
N GLY A 290 14.61 -36.77 30.30
CA GLY A 290 13.44 -37.52 30.80
C GLY A 290 12.17 -37.13 30.03
N ALA A 291 11.95 -37.60 28.80
CA ALA A 291 11.36 -38.90 28.45
C ALA A 291 9.92 -39.11 28.95
N GLY A 292 8.98 -39.02 28.00
CA GLY A 292 7.92 -40.02 27.80
C GLY A 292 6.61 -39.88 28.60
N SER A 293 5.51 -39.65 27.88
CA SER A 293 4.40 -40.62 27.88
C SER A 293 3.50 -40.42 26.66
N LYS A 294 3.26 -41.54 25.96
CA LYS A 294 2.29 -41.72 24.89
C LYS A 294 1.00 -42.27 25.50
N ASN A 295 -0.14 -41.88 24.94
CA ASN A 295 -1.28 -42.78 24.71
C ASN A 295 -1.98 -42.27 23.43
N SER A 296 -1.96 -42.95 22.28
CA SER A 296 -2.70 -44.17 21.90
C SER A 296 -4.22 -43.98 22.12
N LYS A 297 -5.13 -44.23 21.16
CA LYS A 297 -5.15 -45.28 20.13
C LYS A 297 -6.32 -45.06 19.14
N ARG A 298 -6.09 -45.51 17.88
CA ARG A 298 -6.95 -46.29 16.94
C ARG A 298 -8.40 -45.82 16.68
N GLY A 299 -8.93 -45.74 15.46
CA GLY A 299 -8.50 -46.20 14.13
C GLY A 299 -9.30 -47.43 13.64
N SER A 300 -9.90 -47.34 12.45
CA SER A 300 -10.00 -48.38 11.37
C SER A 300 -10.70 -47.70 10.15
N LYS A 301 -10.27 -47.77 8.87
CA LYS A 301 -10.13 -48.90 7.90
C LYS A 301 -11.37 -49.81 7.86
N GLY A 302 -11.96 -50.26 6.75
CA GLY A 302 -11.79 -50.14 5.28
C GLY A 302 -13.21 -50.21 4.65
N ALA A 303 -13.51 -50.50 3.38
CA ALA A 303 -12.85 -51.30 2.37
C ALA A 303 -13.52 -51.05 0.99
N ALA A 304 -12.92 -51.64 -0.05
CA ALA A 304 -13.32 -51.58 -1.47
C ALA A 304 -14.07 -52.84 -1.95
N SER A 305 -14.45 -52.80 -3.24
CA SER A 305 -15.03 -53.83 -4.15
C SER A 305 -16.57 -53.87 -4.22
N GLY A 306 -17.25 -54.00 -5.37
CA GLY A 306 -16.84 -54.11 -6.78
C GLY A 306 -18.05 -54.44 -7.69
N SER A 307 -17.84 -54.35 -9.00
CA SER A 307 -18.52 -55.05 -10.12
C SER A 307 -19.98 -54.72 -10.52
N LYS A 308 -20.16 -54.26 -11.77
CA LYS A 308 -20.78 -55.08 -12.84
C LYS A 308 -20.63 -54.43 -14.23
N GLY A 309 -20.09 -55.20 -15.17
CA GLY A 309 -20.23 -54.97 -16.61
C GLY A 309 -21.49 -55.64 -17.16
N SER A 310 -21.96 -55.15 -18.31
CA SER A 310 -22.93 -55.80 -19.19
C SER A 310 -22.49 -55.62 -20.64
N GLN A 311 -22.56 -56.72 -21.39
CA GLN A 311 -22.23 -56.89 -22.80
C GLN A 311 -23.16 -56.09 -23.73
N GLY A 312 -22.73 -55.92 -24.99
CA GLY A 312 -23.32 -55.02 -25.96
C GLY A 312 -24.28 -55.60 -26.99
N SER A 313 -24.46 -54.85 -28.08
CA SER A 313 -25.06 -55.31 -29.33
C SER A 313 -24.65 -54.41 -30.50
N LYS A 314 -24.49 -55.06 -31.66
CA LYS A 314 -24.24 -54.51 -32.99
C LYS A 314 -25.44 -53.72 -33.53
N GLY A 315 -25.16 -52.80 -34.47
CA GLY A 315 -26.03 -52.60 -35.64
C GLY A 315 -26.16 -51.17 -36.12
N GLY A 316 -25.93 -50.95 -37.43
CA GLY A 316 -26.59 -49.87 -38.17
C GLY A 316 -25.69 -48.88 -38.89
N ARG A 317 -25.19 -49.26 -40.06
CA ARG A 317 -24.64 -48.37 -41.08
C ARG A 317 -25.74 -48.13 -42.14
N GLY A 318 -25.89 -46.89 -42.58
CA GLY A 318 -26.71 -46.48 -43.74
C GLY A 318 -28.09 -45.94 -43.36
N GLY A 319 -28.64 -44.89 -43.96
CA GLY A 319 -28.30 -44.14 -45.15
C GLY A 319 -29.53 -43.34 -45.59
N LYS A 320 -29.30 -42.17 -46.15
CA LYS A 320 -30.24 -41.25 -46.81
C LYS A 320 -31.29 -41.95 -47.71
N ARG A 321 -32.58 -41.61 -47.56
CA ARG A 321 -33.51 -41.05 -48.57
C ARG A 321 -34.97 -41.49 -48.36
N ARG A 322 -35.84 -40.48 -48.50
CA ARG A 322 -37.32 -40.44 -48.53
C ARG A 322 -38.03 -40.56 -47.20
#